data_AF-A0A182K5N4-F1
#
_entry.id   AF-A0A182K5N4-F1
#
_cell.length_a   1.000
_cell.length_b   1.000
_cell.length_c   1.000
_cell.angle_alpha   90.00
_cell.angle_beta   90.00
_cell.angle_gamma   90.00
#
_symmetry.space_group_name_H-M   'P 1'
#
loop_
_entity.id
_entity.type
_entity.pdbx_description
1 polymer ?
#
loop_
_entity_poly.entity_id
_entity_poly.type
_entity_poly.pdbx_seq_one_letter_code
_entity_poly.pdbx_strand_id
1 'polypeptide(L)'
;DHHVTRLLIKHYHEKLHHTNSETLLNEIWQKYNIPRLRATLRKITNNCQICKERKATPYIPRMAPLPPARLAVGQRSFTHVGLDYFVPMTVKKWHIPSQLKVVFYVSDDLFLVEVHLLQYTAITEPIFEEPRLYSNIN
;
A
#
# COMPACT_ATOMS: atom_id res chain seq x y z
N ASP A 1 26.63 3.10 26.75
CA ASP A 1 25.20 3.40 26.47
C ASP A 1 24.50 3.39 27.83
N HIS A 2 23.98 4.52 28.31
CA HIS A 2 23.45 4.62 29.68
C HIS A 2 21.93 4.78 29.65
N HIS A 3 21.21 3.96 30.42
CA HIS A 3 19.75 3.90 30.39
C HIS A 3 19.10 5.26 30.72
N VAL A 4 19.62 5.94 31.75
CA VAL A 4 19.12 7.24 32.20
C VAL A 4 19.27 8.31 31.11
N THR A 5 20.39 8.33 30.41
CA THR A 5 20.65 9.28 29.31
C THR A 5 19.63 9.09 28.18
N ARG A 6 19.29 7.84 27.86
CA ARG A 6 18.30 7.53 26.82
C ARG A 6 16.91 8.02 27.21
N LEU A 7 16.50 7.81 28.47
CA LEU A 7 15.21 8.30 28.98
C LEU A 7 15.15 9.83 28.98
N LEU A 8 16.22 10.48 29.41
CA LEU A 8 16.33 11.95 29.42
C LEU A 8 16.16 12.52 28.01
N ILE A 9 16.92 12.02 27.03
CA ILE A 9 16.84 12.50 25.65
C ILE A 9 15.44 12.22 25.07
N LYS A 10 14.85 11.06 25.36
CA LYS A 10 13.48 10.72 24.93
C LYS A 10 12.46 11.71 25.49
N HIS A 11 12.57 12.06 26.78
CA HIS A 11 11.71 13.05 27.40
C HIS A 11 11.81 14.43 26.72
N TYR A 12 13.03 14.93 26.47
CA TYR A 12 13.20 16.20 25.75
C TYR A 12 12.71 16.12 24.29
N HIS A 13 12.92 14.98 23.63
CA HIS A 13 12.45 14.75 22.26
C HIS A 13 10.92 14.84 22.13
N GLU A 14 10.19 14.28 23.08
CA GLU A 14 8.73 14.36 23.16
C GLU A 14 8.26 15.75 23.62
N LYS A 15 8.93 16.33 24.63
CA LYS A 15 8.61 17.67 25.17
C LYS A 15 8.75 18.78 24.13
N LEU A 16 9.75 18.70 23.24
CA LEU A 16 9.94 19.67 22.15
C LEU A 16 9.23 19.26 20.85
N HIS A 17 8.25 18.36 20.93
CA HIS A 17 7.38 17.96 19.81
C HIS A 17 8.11 17.46 18.55
N HIS A 18 9.18 16.66 18.75
CA HIS A 18 9.97 16.07 17.67
C HIS A 18 10.64 17.10 16.74
N THR A 19 11.14 18.18 17.33
CA THR A 19 11.94 19.21 16.64
C THR A 19 13.29 18.69 16.14
N ASN A 20 14.01 19.57 15.43
CA ASN A 20 15.33 19.30 14.88
C ASN A 20 16.32 18.85 15.95
N SER A 21 17.26 17.99 15.52
CA SER A 21 18.27 17.42 16.41
C SER A 21 19.18 18.46 17.05
N GLU A 22 19.53 19.55 16.34
CA GLU A 22 20.37 20.62 16.89
C GLU A 22 19.67 21.40 18.00
N THR A 23 18.36 21.66 17.88
CA THR A 23 17.57 22.32 18.93
C THR A 23 17.56 21.48 20.21
N LEU A 24 17.32 20.17 20.08
CA LEU A 24 17.38 19.23 21.20
C LEU A 24 18.77 19.17 21.85
N LEU A 25 19.84 19.19 21.05
CA LEU A 25 21.21 19.21 21.57
C LEU A 25 21.48 20.46 22.39
N ASN A 26 21.10 21.63 21.88
CA ASN A 26 21.31 22.90 22.58
C ASN A 26 20.54 22.96 23.89
N GLU A 27 19.29 22.49 23.91
CA GLU A 27 18.48 22.42 25.15
C GLU A 27 19.08 21.48 26.20
N ILE A 28 19.63 20.35 25.77
CA ILE A 28 20.26 19.40 26.69
C ILE A 28 21.60 19.96 27.20
N TRP A 29 22.42 20.55 26.33
CA TRP A 29 23.72 21.11 26.70
C TRP A 29 23.64 22.30 27.66
N GLN A 30 22.55 23.07 27.62
CA GLN A 30 22.31 24.14 28.61
C GLN A 30 22.25 23.60 30.05
N LYS A 31 21.90 22.33 30.25
CA LYS A 31 21.70 21.74 31.58
C LYS A 31 22.65 20.57 31.88
N TYR A 32 23.10 19.84 30.86
CA TYR A 32 23.83 18.58 31.01
C TYR A 32 24.94 18.44 29.97
N ASN A 33 26.17 18.25 30.43
CA ASN A 33 27.33 17.96 29.58
C ASN A 33 27.55 16.45 29.43
N ILE A 34 26.71 15.80 28.63
CA ILE A 34 26.74 14.35 28.42
C ILE A 34 27.72 14.01 27.27
N PRO A 35 28.68 13.09 27.47
CA PRO A 35 29.59 12.67 26.41
C PRO A 35 28.84 11.89 25.32
N ARG A 36 29.23 12.10 24.05
CA ARG A 36 28.66 11.42 22.86
C ARG A 36 27.14 11.58 22.68
N LEU A 37 26.54 12.65 23.23
CA LEU A 37 25.11 12.95 23.16
C LEU A 37 24.52 12.89 21.75
N ARG A 38 25.26 13.42 20.76
CA ARG A 38 24.87 13.41 19.34
C ARG A 38 24.56 12.00 18.82
N ALA A 39 25.38 11.02 19.17
CA ALA A 39 25.21 9.64 18.71
C ALA A 39 23.94 9.00 19.31
N THR A 40 23.70 9.20 20.61
CA THR A 40 22.51 8.68 21.30
C THR A 40 21.24 9.36 20.82
N LEU A 41 21.28 10.67 20.57
CA LEU A 41 20.13 11.42 20.07
C LEU A 41 19.73 10.96 18.67
N ARG A 42 20.71 10.78 17.76
CA ARG A 42 20.45 10.23 16.41
C ARG A 42 19.80 8.86 16.46
N LYS A 43 20.22 7.97 17.38
CA LYS A 43 19.55 6.66 17.56
C LYS A 43 18.09 6.83 17.98
N ILE A 44 17.81 7.74 18.90
CA ILE A 44 16.44 7.96 19.41
C ILE A 44 15.55 8.56 18.31
N THR A 45 16.02 9.59 17.61
CA THR A 45 15.25 10.25 16.55
C THR A 45 15.01 9.32 15.35
N ASN A 46 16.00 8.50 14.97
CA ASN A 46 15.85 7.51 13.90
C ASN A 46 14.90 6.37 14.29
N ASN A 47 14.76 6.05 15.58
CA ASN A 47 13.83 5.03 16.05
C ASN A 47 12.43 5.56 16.35
N CYS A 48 12.23 6.88 16.41
CA CYS A 48 10.93 7.49 16.66
C CYS A 48 10.00 7.34 15.45
N GLN A 49 8.84 6.71 15.65
CA GLN A 49 7.86 6.47 14.60
C GLN A 49 7.31 7.77 14.02
N ILE A 50 6.97 8.75 14.87
CA ILE A 50 6.45 10.06 14.45
C ILE A 50 7.47 10.78 13.55
N CYS A 51 8.77 10.71 13.90
CA CYS A 51 9.81 11.29 13.05
C CYS A 51 9.98 10.55 11.73
N LYS A 52 9.82 9.22 11.70
CA LYS A 52 9.88 8.43 10.47
C LYS A 52 8.73 8.81 9.54
N GLU A 53 7.52 8.89 10.08
CA GLU A 53 6.32 9.28 9.33
C GLU A 53 6.43 10.69 8.77
N ARG A 54 6.86 11.66 9.59
CA ARG A 54 7.08 13.06 9.14
C ARG A 54 8.16 13.18 8.05
N LYS A 55 9.13 12.27 8.03
CA LYS A 55 10.21 12.24 7.03
C LYS A 55 9.89 11.37 5.82
N ALA A 56 8.83 10.56 5.88
CA ALA A 56 8.49 9.64 4.81
C ALA A 56 8.06 10.45 3.59
N THR A 57 8.77 10.27 2.48
CA THR A 57 8.40 10.80 1.19
C THR A 57 7.86 9.66 0.32
N PRO A 58 6.71 9.83 -0.35
CA PRO A 58 6.20 8.80 -1.24
C PRO A 58 7.19 8.61 -2.40
N TYR A 59 7.66 7.38 -2.55
CA TYR A 59 8.45 7.01 -3.72
C TYR A 59 7.50 6.57 -4.83
N ILE A 60 7.55 7.25 -5.98
CA ILE A 60 6.75 6.88 -7.14
C ILE A 60 7.31 5.54 -7.65
N PRO A 61 6.52 4.46 -7.63
CA PRO A 61 6.99 3.18 -8.16
C PRO A 61 7.26 3.33 -9.66
N ARG A 62 8.29 2.64 -10.17
CA ARG A 62 8.52 2.56 -11.61
C ARG A 62 7.33 1.85 -12.27
N MET A 63 6.49 2.60 -12.98
CA MET A 63 5.31 2.05 -13.64
C MET A 63 5.68 1.50 -15.03
N ALA A 64 5.08 0.37 -15.39
CA ALA A 64 5.07 -0.13 -16.76
C ALA A 64 4.16 0.77 -17.63
N PRO A 65 4.30 0.76 -18.97
CA PRO A 65 3.34 1.41 -19.85
C PRO A 65 1.92 0.93 -19.54
N LEU A 66 0.97 1.87 -19.46
CA LEU A 66 -0.43 1.53 -19.21
C LEU A 66 -0.97 0.71 -20.39
N PRO A 67 -1.85 -0.29 -20.14
CA PRO A 67 -2.45 -1.05 -21.22
C PRO A 67 -3.35 -0.12 -22.07
N PRO A 68 -3.45 -0.37 -23.39
CA PRO A 68 -4.23 0.48 -24.30
C PRO A 68 -5.70 0.60 -23.89
N ALA A 69 -6.25 -0.46 -23.28
CA ALA A 69 -7.58 -0.47 -22.69
C ALA A 69 -7.84 0.65 -21.66
N ARG A 70 -6.80 1.09 -20.95
CA ARG A 70 -6.87 2.18 -19.94
C ARG A 70 -6.75 3.57 -20.54
N LEU A 71 -6.41 3.66 -21.83
CA LEU A 71 -6.22 4.92 -22.57
C LEU A 71 -7.24 5.07 -23.71
N ALA A 72 -8.19 4.14 -23.81
CA ALA A 72 -9.13 4.01 -24.90
C ALA A 72 -10.34 4.95 -24.73
N VAL A 73 -10.14 6.24 -24.97
CA VAL A 73 -11.23 7.23 -24.98
C VAL A 73 -12.02 7.13 -26.29
N GLY A 74 -13.35 7.09 -26.20
CA GLY A 74 -14.24 7.13 -27.38
C GLY A 74 -14.41 5.78 -28.09
N GLN A 75 -14.11 4.68 -27.39
CA GLN A 75 -14.46 3.34 -27.87
C GLN A 75 -15.92 3.02 -27.55
N ARG A 76 -16.48 2.01 -28.23
CA ARG A 76 -17.83 1.54 -27.93
C ARG A 76 -17.88 0.93 -26.52
N SER A 77 -19.02 1.05 -25.83
CA SER A 77 -19.26 0.35 -24.58
C SER A 77 -18.98 -1.16 -24.72
N PHE A 78 -18.44 -1.76 -23.66
CA PHE A 78 -18.03 -3.19 -23.60
C PHE A 78 -16.87 -3.59 -24.54
N THR A 79 -16.14 -2.65 -25.15
CA THR A 79 -14.92 -2.97 -25.93
C THR A 79 -13.79 -3.49 -25.06
N HIS A 80 -13.65 -2.94 -23.86
CA HIS A 80 -12.71 -3.39 -22.85
C HIS A 80 -13.49 -3.73 -21.59
N VAL A 81 -13.33 -4.96 -21.11
CA VAL A 81 -14.04 -5.48 -19.94
C VAL A 81 -13.02 -5.98 -18.93
N GLY A 82 -13.05 -5.42 -17.72
CA GLY A 82 -12.29 -5.93 -16.59
C GLY A 82 -13.01 -7.10 -15.93
N LEU A 83 -12.30 -8.20 -15.73
CA LEU A 83 -12.73 -9.31 -14.88
C LEU A 83 -11.91 -9.27 -13.59
N ASP A 84 -12.56 -9.03 -12.46
CA ASP A 84 -11.91 -9.16 -11.15
C ASP A 84 -12.52 -10.35 -10.39
N TYR A 85 -11.65 -11.23 -9.89
CA TYR A 85 -12.03 -12.39 -9.10
C TYR A 85 -11.62 -12.16 -7.65
N PHE A 86 -12.60 -12.15 -6.75
CA PHE A 86 -12.27 -12.22 -5.34
C PHE A 86 -11.63 -13.57 -4.99
N VAL A 87 -10.68 -13.52 -4.06
CA VAL A 87 -10.14 -14.70 -3.38
C VAL A 87 -11.32 -15.48 -2.78
N PRO A 88 -11.33 -16.84 -2.83
CA PRO A 88 -12.42 -17.65 -2.31
C PRO A 88 -12.80 -17.24 -0.89
N MET A 89 -13.97 -16.63 -0.76
CA MET A 89 -14.54 -16.21 0.52
C MET A 89 -15.48 -17.29 1.04
N THR A 90 -15.26 -17.70 2.28
CA THR A 90 -16.13 -18.67 2.96
C THR A 90 -17.42 -17.95 3.36
N VAL A 91 -18.52 -18.22 2.66
CA VAL A 91 -19.83 -17.77 3.12
C VAL A 91 -20.45 -18.80 4.05
N LYS A 92 -20.96 -18.33 5.19
CA LYS A 92 -21.77 -19.16 6.10
C LYS A 92 -23.15 -19.34 5.48
N LYS A 93 -23.42 -20.52 4.88
CA LYS A 93 -24.79 -21.01 4.74
C LYS A 93 -25.13 -21.87 5.96
N TRP A 94 -26.39 -21.84 6.38
CA TRP A 94 -26.90 -22.51 7.58
C TRP A 94 -26.67 -24.04 7.57
N HIS A 95 -26.38 -24.63 6.40
CA HIS A 95 -26.22 -26.09 6.25
C HIS A 95 -24.94 -26.59 5.55
N ILE A 96 -24.21 -25.79 4.75
CA ILE A 96 -23.00 -26.26 4.01
C ILE A 96 -22.02 -25.09 3.78
N PRO A 97 -20.71 -25.19 4.09
CA PRO A 97 -19.75 -24.17 3.69
C PRO A 97 -19.57 -24.21 2.17
N SER A 98 -20.08 -23.20 1.46
CA SER A 98 -19.87 -23.04 0.02
C SER A 98 -18.88 -21.91 -0.24
N GLN A 99 -17.88 -22.13 -1.09
CA GLN A 99 -17.05 -21.04 -1.60
C GLN A 99 -17.87 -20.28 -2.65
N LEU A 100 -18.13 -19.00 -2.42
CA LEU A 100 -18.67 -18.11 -3.45
C LEU A 100 -17.52 -17.28 -4.01
N LYS A 101 -17.53 -17.09 -5.32
CA LYS A 101 -16.62 -16.17 -5.99
C LYS A 101 -17.48 -15.26 -6.85
N VAL A 102 -17.33 -13.97 -6.58
CA VAL A 102 -18.10 -12.88 -7.18
C VAL A 102 -17.22 -12.24 -8.24
N VAL A 103 -17.77 -12.04 -9.43
CA VAL A 103 -17.12 -11.33 -10.53
C VAL A 103 -17.80 -9.99 -10.70
N PHE A 104 -17.04 -8.90 -10.67
CA PHE A 104 -17.54 -7.58 -11.00
C PHE A 104 -17.06 -7.21 -12.40
N TYR A 105 -17.97 -6.70 -13.22
CA TYR A 105 -17.65 -6.08 -14.49
C TYR A 105 -17.65 -4.56 -14.29
N VAL A 106 -16.54 -3.90 -14.62
CA VAL A 106 -16.49 -2.44 -14.72
C VAL A 106 -16.12 -2.10 -16.16
N SER A 107 -16.99 -1.35 -16.83
CA SER A 107 -16.69 -0.72 -18.12
C SER A 107 -16.77 0.79 -17.95
N ASP A 108 -15.67 1.47 -18.27
CA ASP A 108 -15.65 2.92 -18.36
C ASP A 108 -16.18 3.32 -19.74
N ASP A 109 -17.39 3.90 -19.77
CA ASP A 109 -17.70 5.15 -20.46
C ASP A 109 -19.18 5.50 -20.19
N LEU A 110 -19.41 6.66 -19.56
CA LEU A 110 -20.68 7.38 -19.41
C LEU A 110 -21.95 6.52 -19.13
N PHE A 111 -22.15 6.13 -17.86
CA PHE A 111 -23.44 5.71 -17.29
C PHE A 111 -24.07 4.38 -17.74
N LEU A 112 -23.36 3.26 -17.62
CA LEU A 112 -23.99 1.95 -17.33
C LEU A 112 -22.93 0.99 -16.73
N VAL A 113 -22.99 0.78 -15.42
CA VAL A 113 -22.26 -0.30 -14.75
C VAL A 113 -23.25 -1.46 -14.62
N GLU A 114 -23.18 -2.44 -15.52
CA GLU A 114 -23.98 -3.66 -15.40
C GLU A 114 -23.21 -4.69 -14.57
N VAL A 115 -23.54 -4.78 -13.27
CA VAL A 115 -22.96 -5.77 -12.37
C VAL A 115 -23.77 -7.07 -12.47
N HIS A 116 -23.29 -8.03 -13.27
CA HIS A 116 -23.86 -9.37 -13.31
C HIS A 116 -23.20 -10.28 -12.27
N LEU A 117 -23.94 -10.59 -11.19
CA LEU A 117 -23.50 -11.54 -10.17
C LEU A 117 -23.81 -12.97 -10.63
N LEU A 118 -22.81 -13.69 -11.14
CA LEU A 118 -22.93 -15.12 -11.39
C LEU A 118 -22.46 -15.90 -10.16
N GLN A 119 -23.37 -16.65 -9.53
CA GLN A 119 -23.00 -17.64 -8.53
C GLN A 119 -22.48 -18.88 -9.26
N TYR A 120 -21.20 -19.19 -9.14
CA TYR A 120 -20.67 -20.47 -9.61
C TYR A 120 -20.32 -21.36 -8.41
N THR A 121 -20.72 -22.63 -8.48
CA THR A 121 -20.50 -23.60 -7.38
C THR A 121 -19.32 -24.53 -7.61
N ALA A 122 -18.69 -24.54 -8.78
CA ALA A 122 -17.40 -25.20 -9.01
C ALA A 122 -16.84 -24.71 -10.35
N ILE A 123 -15.62 -24.14 -10.34
CA ILE A 123 -14.81 -24.10 -11.57
C ILE A 123 -13.96 -25.37 -11.53
N THR A 124 -14.49 -26.45 -12.09
CA THR A 124 -13.65 -27.54 -12.59
C THR A 124 -13.38 -27.22 -14.06
N GLU A 125 -12.29 -26.49 -14.32
CA GLU A 125 -11.48 -26.43 -15.56
C GLU A 125 -10.71 -25.08 -15.59
N PRO A 126 -9.39 -25.08 -15.86
CA PRO A 126 -8.56 -23.86 -15.83
C PRO A 126 -8.80 -23.01 -17.09
N ILE A 127 -9.44 -21.84 -16.94
CA ILE A 127 -9.71 -20.89 -18.05
C ILE A 127 -8.46 -20.03 -18.35
N PHE A 128 -7.28 -20.62 -18.39
CA PHE A 128 -6.06 -19.91 -18.80
C PHE A 128 -5.26 -20.78 -19.77
N GLU A 129 -5.76 -20.93 -20.99
CA GLU A 129 -4.87 -21.08 -22.14
C GLU A 129 -4.53 -19.67 -22.64
N GLU A 130 -3.26 -19.29 -22.55
CA GLU A 130 -2.74 -18.09 -23.20
C GLU A 130 -3.12 -18.11 -24.69
N PRO A 131 -3.61 -16.99 -25.26
CA PRO A 131 -3.80 -16.93 -26.71
C PRO A 131 -2.42 -17.04 -27.37
N ARG A 132 -2.20 -18.14 -28.08
CA ARG A 132 -1.03 -18.33 -28.95
C ARG A 132 -0.89 -17.09 -29.83
N LEU A 133 0.27 -16.45 -29.70
CA LEU A 133 0.76 -15.38 -30.56
C LEU A 133 0.39 -15.67 -32.01
N TYR A 134 -0.29 -14.71 -32.65
CA TYR A 134 -0.37 -14.65 -34.11
C TYR A 134 1.05 -14.49 -34.67
N SER A 135 1.72 -15.61 -34.91
CA SER A 135 2.73 -15.70 -35.95
C SER A 135 1.99 -15.68 -37.28
N ASN A 136 2.09 -14.59 -38.03
CA ASN A 136 2.17 -14.59 -39.49
C ASN A 136 2.57 -13.19 -39.94
N ILE A 137 3.90 -13.00 -39.97
CA ILE A 137 4.57 -12.05 -40.83
C ILE A 137 4.43 -12.62 -42.25
N ASN A 138 3.72 -11.90 -43.11
CA ASN A 138 3.97 -11.89 -44.55
C ASN A 138 4.20 -10.43 -44.93
#